data_AF-A0A7U9PZQ4-F1
#
_entry.id   AF-A0A7U9PZQ4-F1
#
_cell.length_a   1.000
_cell.length_b   1.000
_cell.length_c   1.000
_cell.angle_alpha   90.00
_cell.angle_beta   90.00
_cell.angle_gamma   90.00
#
_symmetry.space_group_name_H-M   'P 1'
#
loop_
_entity.id
_entity.type
_entity.pdbx_description
1 polymer ?
#
loop_
_entity_poly.entity_id
_entity_poly.type
_entity_poly.pdbx_seq_one_letter_code
_entity_poly.pdbx_strand_id
1 'polypeptide(L)'
;MCDAAPDGAVLRAAGLPDLDLGAVTDGEGDPLVFATVSGAHLYGFPSRDSDVDLRGAHLLPTAALVGLRAPDETRSWTADRDGVEVDLVTHDLRKFARLMLRRNGYVLEQLLSPLVVRTSAVHEELVALAPAVLTRHHAHHYRGFATTQWRLFEKTGELKPLLYTLRVLLTGIHLMDGGEVQAHLPTLLGLVAAPSYVPELIEAKAEAEHGPVAELVDVARLREDVAALHARLDAAQAASALPDAPGGHDALHDLVVRARLGAAQR
;
A
#
# COMPACT_ATOMS: atom_id res chain seq x y z
N MET A 1 -13.84 -15.29 -16.45
CA MET A 1 -14.95 -15.10 -15.50
C MET A 1 -14.67 -15.91 -14.25
N CYS A 2 -13.96 -15.32 -13.32
CA CYS A 2 -14.11 -15.63 -11.90
C CYS A 2 -14.02 -14.25 -11.23
N ASP A 3 -15.11 -13.51 -11.39
CA ASP A 3 -15.28 -12.22 -10.74
C ASP A 3 -15.80 -12.56 -9.34
N ALA A 4 -14.88 -12.95 -8.46
CA ALA A 4 -15.22 -13.03 -7.05
C ALA A 4 -15.57 -11.61 -6.65
N ALA A 5 -16.85 -11.34 -6.46
CA ALA A 5 -17.30 -10.04 -5.99
C ALA A 5 -16.48 -9.68 -4.74
N PRO A 6 -16.03 -8.43 -4.62
CA PRO A 6 -15.32 -7.98 -3.43
C PRO A 6 -16.10 -8.41 -2.20
N ASP A 7 -15.42 -8.91 -1.16
CA ASP A 7 -16.08 -9.22 0.10
C ASP A 7 -16.53 -7.90 0.72
N GLY A 8 -17.77 -7.50 0.40
CA GLY A 8 -18.36 -6.24 0.86
C GLY A 8 -18.41 -6.16 2.38
N ALA A 9 -18.35 -7.28 3.11
CA ALA A 9 -18.22 -7.24 4.57
C ALA A 9 -16.83 -6.75 5.00
N VAL A 10 -15.76 -7.21 4.33
CA VAL A 10 -14.38 -6.78 4.60
C VAL A 10 -14.19 -5.29 4.27
N LEU A 11 -14.71 -4.83 3.13
CA LEU A 11 -14.63 -3.41 2.76
C LEU A 11 -15.38 -2.51 3.75
N ARG A 12 -16.60 -2.89 4.15
CA ARG A 12 -17.36 -2.13 5.16
C ARG A 12 -16.68 -2.14 6.53
N ALA A 13 -16.06 -3.26 6.93
CA ALA A 13 -15.30 -3.33 8.17
C ALA A 13 -14.07 -2.41 8.17
N ALA A 14 -13.48 -2.13 7.00
CA ALA A 14 -12.41 -1.16 6.81
C ALA A 14 -12.91 0.30 6.70
N GLY A 15 -14.18 0.56 7.02
CA GLY A 15 -14.77 1.89 7.03
C GLY A 15 -15.04 2.46 5.64
N LEU A 16 -15.03 1.64 4.59
CA LEU A 16 -15.42 2.12 3.27
C LEU A 16 -16.94 2.38 3.22
N PRO A 17 -17.38 3.50 2.61
CA PRO A 17 -18.78 3.74 2.31
C PRO A 17 -19.32 2.71 1.31
N ASP A 18 -20.64 2.54 1.28
CA ASP A 18 -21.33 1.64 0.32
C ASP A 18 -21.33 2.28 -1.07
N LEU A 19 -20.20 2.15 -1.78
CA LEU A 19 -19.97 2.71 -3.10
C LEU A 19 -19.83 1.61 -4.15
N ASP A 20 -20.33 1.87 -5.36
CA ASP A 20 -19.99 1.07 -6.54
C ASP A 20 -18.57 1.42 -7.02
N LEU A 21 -17.58 0.89 -6.30
CA LEU A 21 -16.16 0.97 -6.70
C LEU A 21 -15.91 0.22 -8.01
N GLY A 22 -16.80 -0.70 -8.38
CA GLY A 22 -16.73 -1.41 -9.64
C GLY A 22 -16.86 -0.48 -10.83
N ALA A 23 -17.84 0.41 -10.81
CA ALA A 23 -18.03 1.42 -11.86
C ALA A 23 -16.85 2.40 -11.99
N VAL A 24 -16.05 2.62 -10.93
CA VAL A 24 -14.80 3.39 -11.02
C VAL A 24 -13.72 2.58 -11.74
N THR A 25 -13.55 1.32 -11.35
CA THR A 25 -12.57 0.42 -11.96
C THR A 25 -12.87 0.08 -13.42
N ASP A 26 -14.14 0.07 -13.82
CA ASP A 26 -14.54 -0.17 -15.22
C ASP A 26 -14.20 1.02 -16.14
N GLY A 27 -13.82 2.17 -15.58
CA GLY A 27 -13.21 3.28 -16.32
C GLY A 27 -11.80 2.99 -16.81
N GLU A 28 -11.13 1.95 -16.30
CA GLU A 28 -9.85 1.48 -16.83
C GLU A 28 -10.08 0.91 -18.23
N GLY A 29 -9.66 1.65 -19.26
CA GLY A 29 -9.89 1.26 -20.65
C GLY A 29 -9.17 -0.03 -21.11
N ASP A 30 -8.24 -0.55 -20.29
CA ASP A 30 -7.57 -1.84 -20.51
C ASP A 30 -7.93 -2.84 -19.39
N PRO A 31 -7.81 -4.16 -19.64
CA PRO A 31 -8.13 -5.16 -18.63
C PRO A 31 -7.31 -4.96 -17.35
N LEU A 32 -8.00 -4.80 -16.22
CA LEU A 32 -7.37 -4.80 -14.91
C LEU A 32 -6.84 -6.18 -14.55
N VAL A 33 -5.61 -6.21 -14.08
CA VAL A 33 -5.04 -7.37 -13.36
C VAL A 33 -5.62 -7.39 -11.95
N PHE A 34 -5.63 -6.24 -11.27
CA PHE A 34 -6.27 -6.07 -9.98
C PHE A 34 -6.52 -4.59 -9.67
N ALA A 35 -7.40 -4.34 -8.71
CA ALA A 35 -7.55 -3.07 -8.02
C ALA A 35 -7.87 -3.34 -6.56
N THR A 36 -7.14 -2.70 -5.66
CA THR A 36 -7.25 -2.83 -4.20
C THR A 36 -7.34 -1.46 -3.57
N VAL A 37 -8.01 -1.37 -2.42
CA VAL A 37 -7.99 -0.16 -1.60
C VAL A 37 -6.62 0.02 -0.94
N SER A 38 -6.14 1.26 -0.94
CA SER A 38 -4.93 1.72 -0.27
C SER A 38 -5.28 2.87 0.69
N GLY A 39 -4.31 3.68 1.09
CA GLY A 39 -4.59 4.88 1.87
C GLY A 39 -5.13 4.61 3.27
N ALA A 40 -5.85 5.58 3.83
CA ALA A 40 -6.26 5.56 5.23
C ALA A 40 -7.12 4.33 5.60
N HIS A 41 -7.93 3.83 4.66
CA HIS A 41 -8.72 2.60 4.83
C HIS A 41 -7.83 1.36 4.98
N LEU A 42 -6.82 1.18 4.12
CA LEU A 42 -5.85 0.08 4.26
C LEU A 42 -5.03 0.22 5.55
N TYR A 43 -4.66 1.45 5.91
CA TYR A 43 -3.78 1.70 7.05
C TYR A 43 -4.53 1.67 8.40
N GLY A 44 -5.87 1.64 8.41
CA GLY A 44 -6.67 1.46 9.61
C GLY A 44 -6.91 2.74 10.41
N PHE A 45 -6.89 3.89 9.76
CA PHE A 45 -7.24 5.18 10.37
C PHE A 45 -7.99 6.12 9.40
N PRO A 46 -9.03 5.65 8.68
CA PRO A 46 -9.88 6.54 7.89
C PRO A 46 -10.64 7.51 8.81
N SER A 47 -10.74 8.77 8.40
CA SER A 47 -11.72 9.73 8.91
C SER A 47 -13.03 9.66 8.12
N ARG A 48 -14.06 10.35 8.63
CA ARG A 48 -15.38 10.45 7.98
C ARG A 48 -15.34 11.04 6.56
N ASP A 49 -14.35 11.87 6.28
CA ASP A 49 -14.09 12.59 5.03
C ASP A 49 -12.91 12.01 4.25
N SER A 50 -12.44 10.80 4.61
CA SER A 50 -11.35 10.17 3.86
C SER A 50 -11.78 9.78 2.46
N ASP A 51 -10.99 10.19 1.47
CA ASP A 51 -11.08 9.72 0.10
C ASP A 51 -10.78 8.22 0.00
N VAL A 52 -11.28 7.59 -1.06
CA VAL A 52 -10.99 6.19 -1.37
C VAL A 52 -9.85 6.09 -2.38
N ASP A 53 -8.67 5.73 -1.89
CA ASP A 53 -7.52 5.43 -2.73
C ASP A 53 -7.63 4.02 -3.31
N LEU A 54 -7.78 3.90 -4.63
CA LEU A 54 -7.64 2.63 -5.35
C LEU A 54 -6.29 2.55 -6.05
N ARG A 55 -5.63 1.40 -5.91
CA ARG A 55 -4.33 1.13 -6.52
C ARG A 55 -4.35 -0.22 -7.19
N GLY A 56 -3.68 -0.35 -8.33
CA GLY A 56 -3.78 -1.58 -9.10
C GLY A 56 -2.78 -1.73 -10.23
N ALA A 57 -3.01 -2.77 -11.03
CA ALA A 57 -2.30 -2.98 -12.29
C ALA A 57 -3.27 -3.27 -13.43
N HIS A 58 -2.95 -2.80 -14.62
CA HIS A 58 -3.68 -3.07 -15.86
C HIS A 58 -2.76 -3.75 -16.88
N LEU A 59 -3.33 -4.32 -17.93
CA LEU A 59 -2.59 -4.98 -19.00
C LEU A 59 -2.68 -4.18 -20.29
N LEU A 60 -1.65 -3.40 -20.62
CA LEU A 60 -1.59 -2.75 -21.92
C LEU A 60 -1.54 -3.79 -23.05
N PRO A 61 -2.10 -3.49 -24.24
CA PRO A 61 -1.99 -4.37 -25.39
C PRO A 61 -0.52 -4.56 -25.79
N THR A 62 -0.16 -5.76 -26.25
CA THR A 62 1.23 -6.09 -26.65
C THR A 62 1.79 -5.08 -27.66
N ALA A 63 0.96 -4.62 -28.60
CA ALA A 63 1.34 -3.61 -29.60
C ALA A 63 1.86 -2.29 -28.98
N ALA A 64 1.35 -1.88 -27.82
CA ALA A 64 1.80 -0.67 -27.12
C ALA A 64 3.22 -0.82 -26.56
N LEU A 65 3.68 -2.05 -26.28
CA LEU A 65 5.01 -2.30 -25.73
C LEU A 65 6.09 -2.57 -26.78
N VAL A 66 5.71 -3.12 -27.94
CA VAL A 66 6.65 -3.51 -29.00
C VAL A 66 6.77 -2.46 -30.12
N GLY A 67 5.90 -1.45 -30.10
CA GLY A 67 5.95 -0.32 -31.03
C GLY A 67 7.07 0.67 -30.70
N LEU A 68 7.30 1.63 -31.61
CA LEU A 68 8.34 2.66 -31.47
C LEU A 68 8.03 3.73 -30.42
N ARG A 69 6.77 3.84 -29.98
CA ARG A 69 6.33 4.87 -29.03
C ARG A 69 6.49 4.36 -27.61
N ALA A 70 6.95 5.22 -26.70
CA ALA A 70 6.95 4.90 -25.29
C ALA A 70 5.49 4.72 -24.81
N PRO A 71 5.14 3.57 -24.20
CA PRO A 71 3.81 3.36 -23.66
C PRO A 71 3.58 4.22 -22.41
N ASP A 72 2.34 4.68 -22.25
CA ASP A 72 1.91 5.24 -20.98
C ASP A 72 1.60 4.12 -19.99
N GLU A 73 2.59 3.77 -19.17
CA GLU A 73 2.53 2.64 -18.23
C GLU A 73 1.87 3.02 -16.88
N THR A 74 1.38 4.24 -16.68
CA THR A 74 0.67 4.64 -15.45
C THR A 74 -0.53 5.49 -15.79
N ARG A 75 -1.69 5.08 -15.27
CA ARG A 75 -2.92 5.84 -15.41
C ARG A 75 -3.40 6.29 -14.04
N SER A 76 -3.97 7.48 -14.00
CA SER A 76 -4.57 8.08 -12.82
C SER A 76 -5.81 8.84 -13.24
N TRP A 77 -6.91 8.60 -12.55
CA TRP A 77 -8.09 9.45 -12.65
C TRP A 77 -8.88 9.41 -11.36
N THR A 78 -9.65 10.47 -11.17
CA THR A 78 -10.49 10.70 -10.01
C THR A 78 -11.95 10.66 -10.43
N ALA A 79 -12.80 10.07 -9.61
CA ALA A 79 -14.24 10.09 -9.77
C ALA A 79 -14.91 10.49 -8.46
N ASP A 80 -15.94 11.34 -8.53
CA ASP A 80 -16.87 11.55 -7.42
C ASP A 80 -17.94 10.46 -7.48
N ARG A 81 -18.11 9.73 -6.37
CA ARG A 81 -19.15 8.71 -6.20
C ARG A 81 -19.92 9.03 -4.93
N ASP A 82 -21.18 9.45 -5.10
CA ASP A 82 -22.08 9.80 -4.00
C ASP A 82 -21.45 10.80 -3.01
N GLY A 83 -20.67 11.77 -3.51
CA GLY A 83 -19.99 12.80 -2.71
C GLY A 83 -18.69 12.34 -2.05
N VAL A 84 -18.16 11.17 -2.44
CA VAL A 84 -16.86 10.65 -2.00
C VAL A 84 -15.90 10.66 -3.18
N GLU A 85 -14.72 11.26 -3.00
CA GLU A 85 -13.66 11.21 -4.00
C GLU A 85 -13.01 9.81 -4.03
N VAL A 86 -12.93 9.23 -5.23
CA VAL A 86 -12.25 7.96 -5.48
C VAL A 86 -11.12 8.19 -6.46
N ASP A 87 -9.87 8.04 -6.01
CA ASP A 87 -8.66 8.17 -6.83
C ASP A 87 -8.14 6.79 -7.23
N LEU A 88 -8.19 6.48 -8.53
CA LEU A 88 -7.66 5.23 -9.07
C LEU A 88 -6.34 5.49 -9.78
N VAL A 89 -5.28 4.84 -9.28
CA VAL A 89 -3.96 4.82 -9.92
C VAL A 89 -3.57 3.40 -10.24
N THR A 90 -3.30 3.13 -11.52
CA THR A 90 -2.88 1.80 -11.99
C THR A 90 -1.56 1.87 -12.74
N HIS A 91 -0.86 0.74 -12.77
CA HIS A 91 0.35 0.58 -13.56
C HIS A 91 0.21 -0.57 -14.54
N ASP A 92 0.78 -0.44 -15.73
CA ASP A 92 0.94 -1.59 -16.61
C ASP A 92 1.65 -2.74 -15.87
N LEU A 93 1.20 -3.98 -16.07
CA LEU A 93 1.71 -5.18 -15.41
C LEU A 93 3.25 -5.30 -15.48
N ARG A 94 3.87 -4.92 -16.62
CA ARG A 94 5.33 -4.95 -16.75
C ARG A 94 5.97 -3.92 -15.82
N LYS A 95 5.42 -2.71 -15.74
CA LYS A 95 5.89 -1.67 -14.82
C LYS A 95 5.69 -2.10 -13.37
N PHE A 96 4.53 -2.65 -13.03
CA PHE A 96 4.24 -3.14 -11.69
C PHE A 96 5.22 -4.23 -11.24
N ALA A 97 5.48 -5.24 -12.08
CA ALA A 97 6.47 -6.29 -11.79
C ALA A 97 7.90 -5.72 -11.63
N ARG A 98 8.30 -4.73 -12.44
CA ARG A 98 9.59 -4.03 -12.25
C ARG A 98 9.65 -3.28 -10.92
N LEU A 99 8.54 -2.71 -10.46
CA LEU A 99 8.47 -2.02 -9.17
C LEU A 99 8.51 -3.00 -8.00
N MET A 100 7.90 -4.19 -8.11
CA MET A 100 8.04 -5.27 -7.12
C MET A 100 9.50 -5.72 -6.94
N LEU A 101 10.28 -5.74 -8.03
CA LEU A 101 11.72 -6.02 -8.01
C LEU A 101 12.57 -4.85 -7.47
N ARG A 102 11.93 -3.74 -7.08
CA ARG A 102 12.58 -2.69 -6.29
C ARG A 102 12.20 -2.88 -4.83
N ARG A 103 13.03 -2.32 -3.94
CA ARG A 103 12.74 -2.19 -2.50
C ARG A 103 11.57 -1.23 -2.21
N ASN A 104 10.44 -1.40 -2.89
CA ASN A 104 9.29 -0.50 -2.89
C ASN A 104 8.17 -1.11 -2.04
N GLY A 105 8.19 -0.82 -0.74
CA GLY A 105 7.18 -1.30 0.20
C GLY A 105 5.76 -0.89 -0.19
N TYR A 106 5.60 0.34 -0.70
CA TYR A 106 4.29 0.85 -1.14
C TYR A 106 3.62 -0.03 -2.21
N VAL A 107 4.37 -0.55 -3.18
CA VAL A 107 3.81 -1.43 -4.22
C VAL A 107 3.40 -2.79 -3.66
N LEU A 108 4.12 -3.28 -2.64
CA LEU A 108 3.78 -4.52 -1.95
C LEU A 108 2.54 -4.34 -1.04
N GLU A 109 2.41 -3.19 -0.37
CA GLU A 109 1.20 -2.86 0.40
C GLU A 109 -0.05 -2.81 -0.48
N GLN A 110 0.07 -2.31 -1.72
CA GLN A 110 -1.01 -2.35 -2.70
C GLN A 110 -1.35 -3.78 -3.12
N LEU A 111 -0.33 -4.55 -3.55
CA LEU A 111 -0.51 -5.93 -4.00
C LEU A 111 -1.12 -6.83 -2.92
N LEU A 112 -0.69 -6.64 -1.66
CA LEU A 112 -1.07 -7.49 -0.52
C LEU A 112 -2.23 -6.91 0.28
N SER A 113 -2.87 -5.84 -0.21
CA SER A 113 -4.04 -5.28 0.46
C SER A 113 -5.16 -6.32 0.52
N PRO A 114 -5.73 -6.59 1.71
CA PRO A 114 -6.86 -7.50 1.85
C PRO A 114 -8.16 -6.87 1.30
N LEU A 115 -8.15 -5.57 0.99
CA LEU A 115 -9.30 -4.81 0.55
C LEU A 115 -9.40 -4.85 -0.99
N VAL A 116 -9.66 -6.04 -1.53
CA VAL A 116 -9.69 -6.30 -2.97
C VAL A 116 -11.01 -5.83 -3.58
N VAL A 117 -10.95 -5.01 -4.65
CA VAL A 117 -12.11 -4.53 -5.44
C VAL A 117 -12.23 -5.29 -6.77
N ARG A 118 -11.09 -5.58 -7.39
CA ARG A 118 -10.95 -6.40 -8.62
C ARG A 118 -9.76 -7.32 -8.47
N THR A 119 -9.88 -8.56 -8.95
CA THR A 119 -8.80 -9.54 -8.95
C THR A 119 -8.79 -10.36 -10.24
N SER A 120 -7.69 -11.06 -10.47
CA SER A 120 -7.53 -12.01 -11.58
C SER A 120 -6.57 -13.13 -11.16
N ALA A 121 -6.51 -14.21 -11.95
CA ALA A 121 -5.50 -15.25 -11.74
C ALA A 121 -4.06 -14.69 -11.75
N VAL A 122 -3.80 -13.66 -12.57
CA VAL A 122 -2.49 -13.00 -12.61
C VAL A 122 -2.20 -12.26 -11.30
N HIS A 123 -3.23 -11.68 -10.65
CA HIS A 123 -3.08 -11.05 -9.34
C HIS A 123 -2.71 -12.09 -8.27
N GLU A 124 -3.39 -13.22 -8.23
CA GLU A 124 -3.09 -14.32 -7.29
C GLU A 124 -1.66 -14.84 -7.47
N GLU A 125 -1.20 -14.98 -8.72
CA GLU A 125 0.19 -15.36 -9.02
C GLU A 125 1.19 -14.28 -8.58
N LEU A 126 0.88 -12.98 -8.73
CA LEU A 126 1.73 -11.89 -8.22
C LEU A 126 1.83 -11.94 -6.69
N VAL A 127 0.71 -12.13 -5.98
CA VAL A 127 0.67 -12.26 -4.52
C VAL A 127 1.54 -13.44 -4.07
N ALA A 128 1.44 -14.59 -4.74
CA ALA A 128 2.27 -15.77 -4.44
C ALA A 128 3.77 -15.52 -4.65
N LEU A 129 4.14 -14.58 -5.54
CA LEU A 129 5.52 -14.19 -5.80
C LEU A 129 6.04 -13.09 -4.86
N ALA A 130 5.18 -12.42 -4.09
CA ALA A 130 5.58 -11.33 -3.21
C ALA A 130 6.70 -11.71 -2.21
N PRO A 131 6.69 -12.88 -1.54
CA PRO A 131 7.77 -13.26 -0.63
C PRO A 131 9.14 -13.33 -1.30
N ALA A 132 9.20 -13.68 -2.59
CA ALA A 132 10.45 -13.83 -3.33
C ALA A 132 11.14 -12.48 -3.61
N VAL A 133 10.42 -11.35 -3.59
CA VAL A 133 10.99 -10.02 -3.87
C VAL A 133 11.34 -9.23 -2.61
N LEU A 134 10.96 -9.73 -1.43
CA LEU A 134 11.28 -9.10 -0.15
C LEU A 134 12.78 -9.14 0.11
N THR A 135 13.29 -8.03 0.64
CA THR A 135 14.71 -7.87 0.98
C THR A 135 14.85 -7.06 2.24
N ARG A 136 15.96 -7.25 2.97
CA ARG A 136 16.28 -6.43 4.15
C ARG A 136 16.42 -4.94 3.81
N HIS A 137 16.59 -4.59 2.54
CA HIS A 137 16.66 -3.20 2.09
C HIS A 137 15.31 -2.49 1.97
N HIS A 138 14.19 -3.18 2.16
CA HIS A 138 12.87 -2.53 2.32
C HIS A 138 12.83 -1.63 3.55
N ALA A 139 13.63 -1.91 4.59
CA ALA A 139 13.81 -1.00 5.71
C ALA A 139 14.25 0.41 5.29
N HIS A 140 15.02 0.57 4.20
CA HIS A 140 15.37 1.91 3.70
C HIS A 140 14.17 2.67 3.14
N HIS A 141 13.24 1.98 2.47
CA HIS A 141 12.01 2.59 1.97
C HIS A 141 11.15 3.08 3.12
N TYR A 142 10.86 2.20 4.08
CA TYR A 142 10.04 2.54 5.25
C TYR A 142 10.65 3.66 6.08
N ARG A 143 11.97 3.61 6.33
CA ARG A 143 12.69 4.67 7.02
C ARG A 143 12.63 6.01 6.28
N GLY A 144 12.89 6.01 4.97
CA GLY A 144 12.86 7.23 4.16
C GLY A 144 11.47 7.85 4.09
N PHE A 145 10.43 7.01 4.00
CA PHE A 145 9.04 7.44 4.10
C PHE A 145 8.73 8.04 5.47
N ALA A 146 9.12 7.36 6.55
CA ALA A 146 8.94 7.84 7.93
C ALA A 146 9.58 9.21 8.14
N THR A 147 10.82 9.40 7.69
CA THR A 147 11.52 10.68 7.79
C THR A 147 10.81 11.79 7.02
N THR A 148 10.21 11.47 5.88
CA THR A 148 9.47 12.46 5.07
C THR A 148 8.19 12.90 5.78
N GLN A 149 7.43 11.94 6.32
CA GLN A 149 6.20 12.20 7.05
C GLN A 149 6.44 12.89 8.40
N TRP A 150 7.52 12.51 9.10
CA TRP A 150 7.91 13.15 10.34
C TRP A 150 8.23 14.63 10.13
N ARG A 151 8.99 14.98 9.07
CA ARG A 151 9.25 16.38 8.72
C ARG A 151 7.99 17.15 8.36
N LEU A 152 7.03 16.49 7.72
CA LEU A 152 5.73 17.10 7.42
C LEU A 152 4.96 17.35 8.72
N PHE A 153 4.92 16.38 9.63
CA PHE A 153 4.34 16.55 10.97
C PHE A 153 5.00 17.70 11.74
N GLU A 154 6.34 17.79 11.76
CA GLU A 154 7.03 18.89 12.45
C GLU A 154 6.67 20.27 11.88
N LYS A 155 6.29 20.34 10.60
CA LYS A 155 5.86 21.57 9.94
C LYS A 155 4.38 21.89 10.20
N THR A 156 3.50 20.89 10.16
CA THR A 156 2.03 21.11 10.16
C THR A 156 1.37 20.83 11.50
N GLY A 157 1.96 19.98 12.34
CA GLY A 157 1.35 19.47 13.58
C GLY A 157 0.18 18.52 13.35
N GLU A 158 -0.06 18.10 12.10
CA GLU A 158 -1.23 17.31 11.73
C GLU A 158 -1.10 15.83 12.11
N LEU A 159 -2.23 15.22 12.46
CA LEU A 159 -2.30 13.84 12.91
C LEU A 159 -1.99 12.82 11.80
N LYS A 160 -2.41 13.10 10.55
CA LYS A 160 -2.21 12.19 9.41
C LYS A 160 -0.71 11.92 9.17
N PRO A 161 0.17 12.92 8.97
CA PRO A 161 1.61 12.66 8.85
C PRO A 161 2.24 11.91 10.04
N LEU A 162 1.77 12.18 11.27
CA LEU A 162 2.25 11.46 12.46
C LEU A 162 1.87 9.97 12.41
N LEU A 163 0.60 9.66 12.15
CA LEU A 163 0.12 8.28 12.04
C LEU A 163 0.83 7.54 10.91
N TYR A 164 1.06 8.20 9.76
CA TYR A 164 1.84 7.60 8.69
C TYR A 164 3.28 7.31 9.14
N THR A 165 3.93 8.21 9.88
CA THR A 165 5.29 8.00 10.42
C THR A 165 5.36 6.75 11.30
N LEU A 166 4.45 6.64 12.28
CA LEU A 166 4.39 5.51 13.19
C LEU A 166 4.10 4.22 12.45
N ARG A 167 3.08 4.23 11.57
CA ARG A 167 2.67 3.07 10.78
C ARG A 167 3.80 2.52 9.94
N VAL A 168 4.49 3.34 9.16
CA VAL A 168 5.55 2.82 8.28
C VAL A 168 6.77 2.31 9.06
N LEU A 169 7.08 2.88 10.23
CA LEU A 169 8.14 2.37 11.09
C LEU A 169 7.77 0.98 11.63
N LEU A 170 6.54 0.82 12.12
CA LEU A 170 6.05 -0.46 12.61
C LEU A 170 5.94 -1.51 11.49
N THR A 171 5.46 -1.13 10.30
CA THR A 171 5.45 -2.00 9.10
C THR A 171 6.86 -2.46 8.77
N GLY A 172 7.82 -1.53 8.74
CA GLY A 172 9.22 -1.85 8.45
C GLY A 172 9.81 -2.82 9.48
N ILE A 173 9.55 -2.59 10.78
CA ILE A 173 10.04 -3.45 11.86
C ILE A 173 9.44 -4.86 11.72
N HIS A 174 8.12 -4.95 11.57
CA HIS A 174 7.42 -6.22 11.39
C HIS A 174 7.97 -7.01 10.19
N LEU A 175 8.15 -6.34 9.05
CA LEU A 175 8.72 -6.96 7.86
C LEU A 175 10.14 -7.47 8.09
N MET A 176 11.00 -6.69 8.75
CA MET A 176 12.38 -7.11 9.00
C MET A 176 12.46 -8.29 9.96
N ASP A 177 11.59 -8.35 10.96
CA ASP A 177 11.56 -9.42 11.96
C ASP A 177 10.94 -10.72 11.41
N GLY A 178 9.85 -10.61 10.63
CA GLY A 178 9.03 -11.76 10.24
C GLY A 178 9.00 -12.10 8.75
N GLY A 179 9.45 -11.21 7.87
CA GLY A 179 9.36 -11.40 6.43
C GLY A 179 7.94 -11.25 5.86
N GLU A 180 7.04 -10.58 6.59
CA GLU A 180 5.65 -10.34 6.18
C GLU A 180 5.36 -8.84 6.11
N VAL A 181 4.59 -8.42 5.10
CA VAL A 181 4.15 -7.03 4.96
C VAL A 181 2.81 -6.86 5.66
N GLN A 182 2.74 -5.93 6.61
CA GLN A 182 1.50 -5.55 7.28
C GLN A 182 1.38 -4.01 7.29
N ALA A 183 0.36 -3.48 6.64
CA ALA A 183 0.14 -2.04 6.48
C ALA A 183 -0.86 -1.46 7.49
N HIS A 184 -1.74 -2.30 8.05
CA HIS A 184 -2.82 -1.90 8.94
C HIS A 184 -2.27 -1.61 10.34
N LEU A 185 -2.27 -0.32 10.72
CA LEU A 185 -1.71 0.15 11.98
C LEU A 185 -2.35 -0.52 13.21
N PRO A 186 -3.69 -0.64 13.34
CA PRO A 186 -4.28 -1.34 14.48
C PRO A 186 -3.79 -2.79 14.62
N THR A 187 -3.59 -3.50 13.50
CA THR A 187 -3.05 -4.87 13.53
C THR A 187 -1.59 -4.87 14.00
N LEU A 188 -0.78 -3.91 13.53
CA LEU A 188 0.63 -3.78 13.94
C LEU A 188 0.80 -3.57 15.44
N LEU A 189 -0.14 -2.91 16.13
CA LEU A 189 -0.08 -2.70 17.59
C LEU A 189 -0.10 -4.01 18.38
N GLY A 190 -0.65 -5.09 17.80
CA GLY A 190 -0.62 -6.43 18.38
C GLY A 190 0.62 -7.27 18.00
N LEU A 191 1.42 -6.79 17.04
CA LEU A 191 2.55 -7.53 16.46
C LEU A 191 3.91 -6.93 16.82
N VAL A 192 3.97 -5.61 17.03
CA VAL A 192 5.19 -4.87 17.30
C VAL A 192 4.94 -3.95 18.49
N ALA A 193 5.89 -3.90 19.42
CA ALA A 193 5.84 -2.96 20.53
C ALA A 193 5.78 -1.51 20.00
N ALA A 194 4.71 -0.80 20.35
CA ALA A 194 4.43 0.56 19.91
C ALA A 194 4.16 1.47 21.12
N PRO A 195 4.30 2.80 20.97
CA PRO A 195 3.94 3.74 22.04
C PRO A 195 2.47 3.59 22.48
N SER A 196 2.21 3.71 23.78
CA SER A 196 0.89 3.42 24.36
C SER A 196 -0.23 4.36 23.91
N TYR A 197 0.11 5.56 23.42
CA TYR A 197 -0.85 6.57 22.98
C TYR A 197 -1.33 6.37 21.53
N VAL A 198 -0.76 5.42 20.78
CA VAL A 198 -1.10 5.26 19.35
C VAL A 198 -2.60 4.92 19.12
N PRO A 199 -3.27 4.08 19.95
CA PRO A 199 -4.72 3.90 19.83
C PRO A 199 -5.51 5.21 19.93
N GLU A 200 -5.18 6.07 20.89
CA GLU A 200 -5.84 7.37 21.07
C GLU A 200 -5.62 8.30 19.86
N LEU A 201 -4.44 8.25 19.23
CA LEU A 201 -4.18 8.97 17.98
C LEU A 201 -5.03 8.47 16.81
N ILE A 202 -5.29 7.15 16.73
CA ILE A 202 -6.15 6.56 15.69
C ILE A 202 -7.59 7.01 15.90
N GLU A 203 -8.10 6.93 17.14
CA GLU A 203 -9.44 7.37 17.51
C GLU A 203 -9.65 8.86 17.20
N ALA A 204 -8.69 9.71 17.60
CA ALA A 204 -8.74 11.14 17.30
C ALA A 204 -8.80 11.42 15.78
N LYS A 205 -8.09 10.62 14.96
CA LYS A 205 -8.13 10.78 13.50
C LYS A 205 -9.46 10.36 12.90
N ALA A 206 -10.10 9.35 13.48
CA ALA A 206 -11.40 8.88 13.03
C ALA A 206 -12.50 9.93 13.27
N GLU A 207 -12.42 10.66 14.39
CA GLU A 207 -13.38 11.71 14.76
C GLU A 207 -13.18 13.03 14.00
N ALA A 208 -11.93 13.44 13.77
CA ALA A 208 -11.61 14.69 13.07
C ALA A 208 -10.35 14.58 12.22
N GLU A 209 -10.38 15.14 11.01
CA GLU A 209 -9.22 15.16 10.12
C GLU A 209 -8.04 15.98 10.67
N HIS A 210 -8.34 16.98 11.53
CA HIS A 210 -7.40 17.98 12.03
C HIS A 210 -7.43 18.18 13.57
N GLY A 211 -7.37 17.10 14.35
CA GLY A 211 -7.22 17.20 15.82
C GLY A 211 -5.81 17.68 16.24
N PRO A 212 -5.68 18.53 17.28
CA PRO A 212 -4.37 19.01 17.75
C PRO A 212 -3.62 17.90 18.50
N VAL A 213 -2.54 17.40 17.89
CA VAL A 213 -1.68 16.34 18.47
C VAL A 213 -1.12 16.72 19.84
N ALA A 214 -0.84 18.01 20.07
CA ALA A 214 -0.27 18.52 21.30
C ALA A 214 -1.16 18.34 22.54
N GLU A 215 -2.46 18.11 22.35
CA GLU A 215 -3.40 17.82 23.45
C GLU A 215 -3.38 16.33 23.84
N LEU A 216 -2.92 15.45 22.93
CA LEU A 216 -2.90 14.01 23.12
C LEU A 216 -1.54 13.52 23.64
N VAL A 217 -0.44 14.14 23.18
CA VAL A 217 0.91 13.69 23.52
C VAL A 217 1.94 14.81 23.42
N ASP A 218 2.86 14.85 24.39
CA ASP A 218 3.99 15.78 24.39
C ASP A 218 4.90 15.54 23.17
N VAL A 219 5.21 16.60 22.42
CA VAL A 219 6.07 16.56 21.23
C VAL A 219 7.50 16.07 21.57
N ALA A 220 8.01 16.33 22.78
CA ALA A 220 9.28 15.80 23.23
C ALA A 220 9.23 14.27 23.35
N ARG A 221 8.16 13.74 23.94
CA ARG A 221 7.92 12.29 24.00
C ARG A 221 7.77 11.68 22.61
N LEU A 222 7.01 12.34 21.71
CA LEU A 222 6.90 11.90 20.30
C LEU A 222 8.27 11.76 19.62
N ARG A 223 9.15 12.75 19.81
CA ARG A 223 10.51 12.74 19.24
C ARG A 223 11.32 11.57 19.77
N GLU A 224 11.28 11.33 21.08
CA GLU A 224 11.97 10.20 21.71
C GLU A 224 11.46 8.87 21.17
N ASP A 225 10.15 8.67 21.12
CA ASP A 225 9.52 7.44 20.65
C ASP A 225 9.78 7.19 19.16
N VAL A 226 9.72 8.22 18.31
CA VAL A 226 10.05 8.10 16.88
C VAL A 226 11.54 7.80 16.67
N ALA A 227 12.43 8.41 17.44
CA ALA A 227 13.85 8.09 17.41
C ALA A 227 14.12 6.64 17.85
N ALA A 228 13.42 6.16 18.88
CA ALA A 228 13.51 4.78 19.34
C ALA A 228 13.00 3.79 18.29
N LEU A 229 11.89 4.09 17.60
CA LEU A 229 11.38 3.27 16.51
C LEU A 229 12.33 3.23 15.30
N HIS A 230 12.99 4.34 14.98
CA HIS A 230 14.06 4.36 13.98
C HIS A 230 15.22 3.43 14.39
N ALA A 231 15.72 3.55 15.63
CA ALA A 231 16.78 2.67 16.12
C ALA A 231 16.35 1.18 16.13
N ARG A 232 15.08 0.90 16.44
CA ARG A 232 14.52 -0.45 16.39
C ARG A 232 14.46 -1.00 14.97
N LEU A 233 14.08 -0.19 13.99
CA LEU A 233 14.10 -0.57 12.57
C LEU A 233 15.53 -0.89 12.10
N ASP A 234 16.53 -0.15 12.59
CA ASP A 234 17.94 -0.38 12.26
C ASP A 234 18.42 -1.72 12.81
N ALA A 235 18.09 -2.00 14.07
CA ALA A 235 18.37 -3.28 14.69
C ALA A 235 17.67 -4.44 13.96
N ALA A 236 16.39 -4.26 13.60
CA ALA A 236 15.61 -5.24 12.83
C ALA A 236 16.27 -5.54 11.49
N GLN A 237 16.64 -4.48 10.76
CA GLN A 237 17.29 -4.61 9.45
C GLN A 237 18.63 -5.36 9.55
N ALA A 238 19.43 -5.08 10.58
CA ALA A 238 20.71 -5.74 10.79
C ALA A 238 20.56 -7.22 11.17
N ALA A 239 19.49 -7.59 11.87
CA ALA A 239 19.20 -8.94 12.31
C ALA A 239 18.33 -9.75 11.31
N SER A 240 17.80 -9.11 10.27
CA SER A 240 16.82 -9.71 9.36
C SER A 240 17.40 -10.91 8.59
N ALA A 241 16.59 -11.95 8.46
CA ALA A 241 16.88 -13.11 7.61
C ALA A 241 16.55 -12.89 6.12
N LEU A 242 15.94 -11.74 5.78
CA LEU A 242 15.62 -11.42 4.39
C LEU A 242 16.88 -11.21 3.54
N PRO A 243 16.85 -11.59 2.25
CA PRO A 243 18.01 -11.48 1.38
C PRO A 243 18.35 -10.02 1.02
N ASP A 244 19.53 -9.84 0.43
CA ASP A 244 20.06 -8.53 0.00
C ASP A 244 19.58 -8.11 -1.40
N ALA A 245 19.16 -9.09 -2.20
CA ALA A 245 18.66 -8.87 -3.54
C ALA A 245 17.31 -9.58 -3.70
N PRO A 246 16.37 -8.98 -4.45
CA PRO A 246 15.10 -9.63 -4.72
C PRO A 246 15.34 -10.85 -5.61
N GLY A 247 14.68 -11.96 -5.27
CA GLY A 247 14.51 -13.11 -6.14
C GLY A 247 13.31 -12.94 -7.07
N GLY A 248 12.90 -14.05 -7.72
CA GLY A 248 11.66 -14.10 -8.49
C GLY A 248 11.65 -13.35 -9.83
N HIS A 249 12.78 -12.79 -10.28
CA HIS A 249 12.88 -12.07 -11.56
C HIS A 249 12.33 -12.90 -12.73
N ASP A 250 12.82 -14.13 -12.90
CA ASP A 250 12.44 -14.96 -14.05
C ASP A 250 10.98 -15.42 -13.95
N ALA A 251 10.49 -15.72 -12.75
CA ALA A 251 9.08 -16.06 -12.55
C ALA A 251 8.14 -14.87 -12.82
N LEU A 252 8.51 -13.65 -12.41
CA LEU A 252 7.78 -12.43 -12.77
C LEU A 252 7.86 -12.16 -14.27
N HIS A 253 9.01 -12.38 -14.90
CA HIS A 253 9.17 -12.29 -16.35
C HIS A 253 8.21 -13.23 -17.07
N ASP A 254 8.20 -14.51 -16.70
CA ASP A 254 7.35 -15.53 -17.30
C ASP A 254 5.87 -15.22 -17.09
N LEU A 255 5.47 -14.73 -15.91
CA LEU A 255 4.11 -14.29 -15.64
C LEU A 255 3.69 -13.13 -16.56
N VAL A 256 4.54 -12.10 -16.69
CA VAL A 256 4.28 -10.95 -17.58
C VAL A 256 4.14 -11.41 -19.03
N VAL A 257 5.01 -12.31 -19.50
CA VAL A 257 4.97 -12.85 -20.86
C VAL A 257 3.69 -13.66 -21.08
N ARG A 258 3.37 -14.61 -20.19
CA ARG A 258 2.15 -15.43 -20.30
C ARG A 258 0.88 -14.59 -20.28
N ALA A 259 0.77 -13.63 -19.36
CA ALA A 259 -0.40 -12.76 -19.26
C ALA A 259 -0.65 -12.00 -20.57
N ARG A 260 0.41 -11.51 -21.22
CA ARG A 260 0.32 -10.79 -22.50
C ARG A 260 -0.01 -11.69 -23.68
N LEU A 261 0.67 -12.82 -23.82
CA LEU A 261 0.44 -13.74 -24.93
C LEU A 261 -0.96 -14.37 -24.86
N GLY A 262 -1.44 -14.68 -23.65
CA GLY A 262 -2.81 -15.16 -23.45
C GLY A 262 -3.88 -14.09 -23.70
N ALA A 263 -3.57 -12.81 -23.51
CA ALA A 263 -4.48 -11.72 -23.85
C ALA A 263 -4.52 -11.43 -25.36
N ALA A 264 -3.38 -11.55 -26.06
CA ALA A 264 -3.30 -11.32 -27.52
C ALA A 264 -4.01 -12.40 -28.36
N GLN A 265 -4.36 -13.54 -27.76
CA GLN A 265 -5.07 -14.65 -28.40
C GLN A 265 -6.60 -14.54 -28.27
N ARG A 266 -7.10 -13.56 -27.53
CA ARG A 266 -8.53 -13.27 -27.36
C ARG A 266 -8.93 -12.09 -28.24
#